data_AF-A0A255RCJ5-F1
#
_entry.id   AF-A0A255RCJ5-F1
#
_cell.length_a   1.000
_cell.length_b   1.000
_cell.length_c   1.000
_cell.angle_alpha   90.00
_cell.angle_beta   90.00
_cell.angle_gamma   90.00
#
_symmetry.space_group_name_H-M   'P 1'
#
loop_
_entity.id
_entity.type
_entity.pdbx_description
1 polymer ?
#
loop_
_entity_poly.entity_id
_entity_poly.type
_entity_poly.pdbx_seq_one_letter_code
_entity_poly.pdbx_strand_id
1 'polypeptide(L)'
;MRRMTSLVLVTAAAMFAGCSPKPTQETPVDEVVEVTTVSTDNEYCPMMGGKVTEDGGTVQWGDKTIGFCCDGCDEEWQALSEEEKQAKFDAAQAKSDAKHDDEHDHEGHDHADHAE
;
A
#
# COMPACT_ATOMS: atom_id res chain seq x y z
N MET A 1 14.42 21.87 -41.17
CA MET A 1 15.82 22.32 -41.27
C MET A 1 16.57 21.81 -40.05
N ARG A 2 17.75 21.18 -40.26
CA ARG A 2 18.82 20.77 -39.30
C ARG A 2 18.38 19.88 -38.11
N ARG A 3 18.65 18.56 -38.03
CA ARG A 3 19.95 17.83 -38.06
C ARG A 3 21.09 18.62 -37.40
N MET A 4 21.34 18.36 -36.12
CA MET A 4 22.62 18.62 -35.46
C MET A 4 22.97 17.44 -34.54
N THR A 5 23.66 16.49 -35.17
CA THR A 5 24.71 15.65 -34.60
C THR A 5 25.57 16.38 -33.57
N SER A 6 25.77 15.77 -32.40
CA SER A 6 27.03 15.89 -31.66
C SER A 6 27.41 14.53 -31.08
N LEU A 7 28.27 13.88 -31.85
CA LEU A 7 29.15 12.79 -31.46
C LEU A 7 30.18 13.38 -30.49
N VAL A 8 30.26 12.92 -29.24
CA VAL A 8 31.44 13.11 -28.40
C VAL A 8 31.93 11.72 -27.97
N LEU A 9 32.91 11.25 -28.73
CA LEU A 9 33.80 10.14 -28.42
C LEU A 9 34.96 10.71 -27.58
N VAL A 10 35.07 10.34 -26.29
CA VAL A 10 36.38 10.30 -25.60
C VAL A 10 36.38 9.12 -24.63
N THR A 11 37.33 8.24 -24.89
CA THR A 11 37.76 7.02 -24.21
C THR A 11 38.30 7.26 -22.79
N ALA A 12 38.00 6.37 -21.84
CA ALA A 12 38.89 6.06 -20.72
C ALA A 12 38.68 4.62 -20.24
N ALA A 13 39.70 3.78 -20.43
CA ALA A 13 39.77 2.43 -19.90
C ALA A 13 40.04 2.45 -18.39
N ALA A 14 39.35 1.61 -17.63
CA ALA A 14 39.80 1.17 -16.32
C ALA A 14 39.49 -0.33 -16.17
N MET A 15 40.54 -1.14 -16.33
CA MET A 15 40.53 -2.55 -15.99
C MET A 15 40.48 -2.69 -14.47
N PHE A 16 39.37 -3.19 -13.92
CA PHE A 16 39.32 -3.69 -12.54
C PHE A 16 39.28 -5.21 -12.56
N ALA A 17 40.46 -5.83 -12.62
CA ALA A 17 40.66 -7.17 -12.10
C ALA A 17 40.88 -7.02 -10.58
N GLY A 18 39.80 -7.16 -9.81
CA GLY A 18 39.84 -7.15 -8.34
C GLY A 18 38.93 -8.24 -7.79
N CYS A 19 39.53 -9.24 -7.14
CA CYS A 19 38.83 -10.26 -6.36
C CYS A 19 37.81 -9.61 -5.42
N SER A 20 36.54 -9.99 -5.53
CA SER A 20 35.57 -9.73 -4.47
C SER A 20 35.71 -10.81 -3.39
N PRO A 21 36.17 -10.50 -2.16
CA PRO A 21 35.74 -11.27 -1.01
C PRO A 21 34.22 -11.07 -0.87
N LYS A 22 33.49 -12.18 -0.78
CA LYS A 22 32.08 -12.21 -0.37
C LYS A 22 31.92 -11.30 0.87
N PRO A 23 31.05 -10.28 0.85
CA PRO A 23 30.55 -9.75 2.09
C PRO A 23 29.62 -10.83 2.66
N THR A 24 30.16 -11.63 3.58
CA THR A 24 29.36 -12.31 4.58
C THR A 24 28.75 -11.19 5.42
N GLN A 25 27.54 -10.81 5.03
CA GLN A 25 26.68 -9.94 5.80
C GLN A 25 26.08 -10.82 6.90
N GLU A 26 26.81 -10.93 8.01
CA GLU A 26 26.20 -11.20 9.30
C GLU A 26 25.60 -9.88 9.76
N THR A 27 24.33 -9.65 9.41
CA THR A 27 23.55 -8.64 10.11
C THR A 27 23.20 -9.19 11.50
N PRO A 28 23.41 -8.40 12.56
CA PRO A 28 22.94 -8.72 13.89
C PRO A 28 21.41 -8.84 13.87
N VAL A 29 20.93 -9.94 14.44
CA VAL A 29 19.53 -10.16 14.79
C VAL A 29 19.22 -9.20 15.94
N ASP A 30 18.90 -7.95 15.60
CA ASP A 30 18.21 -7.05 16.51
C ASP A 30 16.71 -7.29 16.32
N GLU A 31 16.16 -7.91 17.35
CA GLU A 31 14.76 -8.16 17.63
C GLU A 31 13.97 -6.84 17.61
N VAL A 32 13.54 -6.43 16.43
CA VAL A 32 12.35 -5.61 16.27
C VAL A 32 11.41 -6.48 15.45
N VAL A 33 10.25 -6.80 16.03
CA VAL A 33 9.13 -7.29 15.26
C VAL A 33 8.77 -6.16 14.30
N GLU A 34 9.40 -6.13 13.12
CA GLU A 34 8.87 -5.40 11.98
C GLU A 34 7.48 -6.00 11.77
N VAL A 35 6.47 -5.26 12.20
CA VAL A 35 5.16 -5.36 11.59
C VAL A 35 5.44 -5.18 10.11
N THR A 36 5.43 -6.27 9.35
CA THR A 36 5.51 -6.22 7.89
C THR A 36 4.27 -5.47 7.48
N THR A 37 4.39 -4.16 7.34
CA THR A 37 3.34 -3.30 6.83
C THR A 37 3.14 -3.75 5.40
N VAL A 38 2.15 -4.62 5.20
CA VAL A 38 1.66 -4.96 3.88
C VAL A 38 1.38 -3.62 3.21
N SER A 39 2.17 -3.25 2.20
CA SER A 39 1.99 -1.99 1.50
C SER A 39 0.71 -2.07 0.69
N THR A 40 -0.39 -1.68 1.33
CA THR A 40 -1.73 -1.62 0.76
C THR A 40 -2.15 -0.16 0.64
N ASP A 41 -2.93 0.13 -0.41
CA ASP A 41 -3.50 1.45 -0.65
C ASP A 41 -4.69 1.78 0.28
N ASN A 42 -5.09 0.82 1.13
CA ASN A 42 -6.14 0.95 2.13
C ASN A 42 -5.68 0.47 3.51
N GLU A 43 -6.10 1.17 4.56
CA GLU A 43 -5.87 0.76 5.98
C GLU A 43 -6.97 -0.18 6.49
N TYR A 44 -8.20 -0.01 6.00
CA TYR A 44 -9.38 -0.81 6.36
C TYR A 44 -9.84 -1.67 5.18
N CYS A 45 -10.28 -2.89 5.47
CA CYS A 45 -10.83 -3.84 4.53
C CYS A 45 -12.04 -3.22 3.80
N PRO A 46 -12.03 -3.13 2.47
CA PRO A 46 -13.14 -2.54 1.72
C PRO A 46 -14.37 -3.45 1.66
N MET A 47 -14.23 -4.73 2.01
CA MET A 47 -15.35 -5.68 2.05
C MET A 47 -16.17 -5.55 3.33
N MET A 48 -15.49 -5.58 4.49
CA MET A 48 -16.11 -5.69 5.82
C MET A 48 -15.78 -4.52 6.77
N GLY A 49 -14.81 -3.66 6.41
CA GLY A 49 -14.44 -2.49 7.20
C GLY A 49 -13.53 -2.75 8.39
N GLY A 50 -13.09 -3.99 8.63
CA GLY A 50 -12.09 -4.32 9.65
C GLY A 50 -10.69 -3.82 9.27
N LYS A 51 -9.76 -3.71 10.22
CA LYS A 51 -8.38 -3.31 9.93
C LYS A 51 -7.70 -4.37 9.05
N VAL A 52 -6.94 -3.94 8.04
CA VAL A 52 -6.16 -4.86 7.19
C VAL A 52 -5.10 -5.58 8.03
N THR A 53 -4.92 -6.87 7.75
CA THR A 53 -3.96 -7.76 8.41
C THR A 53 -3.17 -8.54 7.37
N GLU A 54 -1.99 -9.04 7.75
CA GLU A 54 -1.15 -9.87 6.88
C GLU A 54 -1.86 -11.18 6.49
N ASP A 55 -2.60 -11.77 7.43
CA ASP A 55 -3.35 -13.02 7.22
C ASP A 55 -4.52 -12.86 6.25
N GLY A 56 -5.04 -11.64 6.06
CA GLY A 56 -6.15 -11.37 5.16
C GLY A 56 -5.78 -11.39 3.68
N GLY A 57 -4.49 -11.34 3.37
CA GLY A 57 -3.99 -11.31 1.99
C GLY A 57 -4.29 -9.99 1.26
N THR A 58 -3.84 -9.95 0.00
CA THR A 58 -3.98 -8.78 -0.87
C THR A 58 -4.31 -9.17 -2.30
N VAL A 59 -4.93 -8.24 -3.04
CA VAL A 59 -5.12 -8.34 -4.49
C VAL A 59 -4.67 -7.08 -5.20
N GLN A 60 -4.16 -7.24 -6.43
CA GLN A 60 -3.85 -6.12 -7.30
C GLN A 60 -5.11 -5.66 -8.04
N TRP A 61 -5.43 -4.37 -7.97
CA TRP A 61 -6.54 -3.77 -8.71
C TRP A 61 -6.08 -2.45 -9.34
N GLY A 62 -5.88 -2.47 -10.67
CA GLY A 62 -5.25 -1.35 -11.38
C GLY A 62 -3.81 -1.11 -10.91
N ASP A 63 -3.51 0.12 -10.51
CA ASP A 63 -2.25 0.53 -9.88
C ASP A 63 -2.25 0.36 -8.34
N LYS A 64 -3.35 -0.15 -7.76
CA LYS A 64 -3.55 -0.25 -6.31
C LYS A 64 -3.36 -1.66 -5.81
N THR A 65 -2.86 -1.79 -4.58
CA THR A 65 -2.78 -3.03 -3.81
C THR A 65 -3.83 -2.98 -2.71
N ILE A 66 -4.84 -3.84 -2.82
CA ILE A 66 -5.96 -3.88 -1.88
C ILE A 66 -5.72 -4.96 -0.84
N GLY A 67 -5.76 -4.60 0.44
CA GLY A 67 -5.65 -5.53 1.56
C GLY A 67 -6.98 -5.85 2.23
N PHE A 68 -7.06 -7.03 2.84
CA PHE A 68 -8.24 -7.51 3.56
C PHE A 68 -7.94 -7.79 5.03
N CYS A 69 -9.00 -7.94 5.83
CA CYS A 69 -8.90 -8.23 7.26
C CYS A 69 -8.95 -9.73 7.59
N CYS A 70 -9.35 -10.57 6.63
CA CYS A 70 -9.48 -12.01 6.75
C CYS A 70 -9.38 -12.66 5.37
N ASP A 71 -9.07 -13.95 5.34
CA ASP A 71 -9.00 -14.75 4.13
C ASP A 71 -10.37 -14.89 3.44
N GLY A 72 -10.35 -15.16 2.13
CA GLY A 72 -11.54 -15.45 1.32
C GLY A 72 -12.26 -14.22 0.77
N CYS A 73 -11.91 -13.01 1.21
CA CYS A 73 -12.48 -11.77 0.66
C CYS A 73 -11.96 -11.42 -0.75
N ASP A 74 -10.87 -12.04 -1.21
CA ASP A 74 -10.28 -11.83 -2.52
C ASP A 74 -11.12 -12.40 -3.66
N GLU A 75 -11.77 -13.55 -3.45
CA GLU A 75 -12.70 -14.15 -4.41
C GLU A 75 -13.94 -13.27 -4.58
N GLU A 76 -14.53 -12.84 -3.46
CA GLU A 76 -15.69 -11.95 -3.46
C GLU A 76 -15.35 -10.59 -4.08
N TRP A 77 -14.16 -10.04 -3.80
CA TRP A 77 -13.68 -8.80 -4.41
C TRP A 77 -13.58 -8.91 -5.93
N GLN A 78 -13.07 -10.03 -6.44
CA GLN A 78 -12.94 -10.25 -7.89
C GLN A 78 -14.30 -10.39 -8.60
N ALA A 79 -15.32 -10.86 -7.89
CA ALA A 79 -16.69 -10.99 -8.42
C ALA A 79 -17.42 -9.65 -8.56
N LEU A 80 -16.95 -8.59 -7.89
CA LEU A 80 -17.53 -7.25 -7.98
C LEU A 80 -17.25 -6.60 -9.33
N SER A 81 -18.18 -5.76 -9.78
CA SER A 81 -17.90 -4.83 -10.87
C SER A 81 -16.88 -3.77 -10.47
N GLU A 82 -16.24 -3.13 -11.44
CA GLU A 82 -15.25 -2.07 -11.19
C GLU A 82 -15.86 -0.88 -10.42
N GLU A 83 -17.13 -0.56 -10.68
CA GLU A 83 -17.85 0.50 -9.96
C GLU A 83 -18.07 0.15 -8.49
N GLU A 84 -18.44 -1.11 -8.21
CA GLU A 84 -18.60 -1.59 -6.82
C GLU A 84 -17.26 -1.64 -6.09
N LYS A 85 -16.19 -2.09 -6.75
CA LYS A 85 -14.83 -2.08 -6.17
C LYS A 85 -14.40 -0.67 -5.80
N GLN A 86 -14.61 0.30 -6.68
CA GLN A 86 -14.30 1.71 -6.42
C GLN A 86 -15.10 2.23 -5.22
N ALA A 87 -16.42 2.02 -5.19
CA ALA A 87 -17.26 2.46 -4.07
C ALA A 87 -16.83 1.84 -2.73
N LYS A 88 -16.48 0.55 -2.72
CA LYS A 88 -15.98 -0.17 -1.54
C LYS A 88 -14.63 0.35 -1.08
N PHE A 89 -13.73 0.64 -2.02
CA PHE A 89 -12.42 1.24 -1.74
C PHE A 89 -12.56 2.65 -1.15
N ASP A 90 -13.39 3.50 -1.73
CA ASP A 90 -13.62 4.87 -1.24
C ASP A 90 -14.24 4.86 0.17
N ALA A 91 -15.15 3.91 0.44
CA ALA A 91 -15.73 3.72 1.77
C ALA A 91 -14.69 3.27 2.82
N ALA A 92 -13.67 2.51 2.41
CA ALA A 92 -12.54 2.17 3.28
C ALA A 92 -11.64 3.38 3.54
N GLN A 93 -11.38 4.20 2.51
CA GLN A 93 -10.57 5.42 2.62
C GLN A 93 -11.19 6.43 3.58
N ALA A 94 -12.49 6.67 3.47
CA ALA A 94 -13.21 7.61 4.36
C ALA A 94 -13.08 7.27 5.86
N LYS A 95 -12.93 5.98 6.21
CA LYS A 95 -12.69 5.56 7.60
C LYS A 95 -11.27 5.84 8.07
N SER A 96 -10.30 5.83 7.17
CA SER A 96 -8.91 6.22 7.44
C SER A 96 -8.81 7.72 7.64
N ASP A 97 -9.46 8.51 6.79
CA ASP A 97 -9.42 9.98 6.85
C ASP A 97 -10.09 10.53 8.12
N ALA A 98 -11.20 9.92 8.56
CA ALA A 98 -11.89 10.30 9.81
C ALA A 98 -11.04 10.12 11.08
N LYS A 99 -9.92 9.40 11.02
CA LYS A 99 -8.98 9.26 12.13
C LYS A 99 -7.75 10.15 12.04
N HIS A 100 -7.53 10.84 10.92
CA HIS A 100 -6.38 11.73 10.73
C HIS A 100 -6.71 13.20 11.06
N ASP A 101 -7.95 13.52 11.42
CA ASP A 101 -8.37 14.86 11.87
C ASP A 101 -8.49 14.92 13.41
N ASP A 102 -7.41 14.55 14.11
CA ASP A 102 -7.22 14.87 15.53
C ASP A 102 -6.55 16.25 15.66
N GLU A 103 -7.10 17.24 14.95
CA GLU A 103 -6.97 18.66 15.28
C GLU A 103 -8.12 19.53 14.72
N HIS A 104 -9.37 19.04 14.69
CA HIS A 104 -10.54 19.94 14.63
C HIS A 104 -11.72 19.45 15.48
N ASP A 105 -12.11 20.32 16.43
CA ASP A 105 -13.35 20.38 17.22
C ASP A 105 -14.40 19.28 16.96
N HIS A 106 -14.62 18.45 17.97
CA HIS A 106 -15.77 17.54 18.06
C HIS A 106 -17.08 18.34 18.18
N GLU A 107 -17.75 18.63 17.07
CA GLU A 107 -19.15 19.03 17.09
C GLU A 107 -20.03 17.79 16.85
N GLY A 108 -20.87 17.49 17.85
CA GLY A 108 -21.49 16.19 18.09
C GLY A 108 -22.33 15.62 16.95
N HIS A 109 -22.25 14.30 16.80
CA HIS A 109 -23.27 13.51 16.11
C HIS A 109 -24.15 12.82 17.17
N ASP A 110 -25.12 13.57 17.68
CA ASP A 110 -26.25 13.04 18.44
C ASP A 110 -27.09 12.12 17.53
N HIS A 111 -27.02 10.81 17.77
CA HIS A 111 -28.05 9.88 17.32
C HIS A 111 -29.23 9.96 18.28
N ALA A 112 -30.05 11.01 18.11
CA ALA A 112 -31.37 11.09 18.73
C ALA A 112 -32.41 10.33 17.88
N ASP A 113 -33.28 9.63 18.62
CA ASP A 113 -34.59 9.08 18.25
C ASP A 113 -34.67 7.69 17.59
N HIS A 114 -35.06 6.72 18.42
CA HIS A 114 -36.24 5.90 18.13
C HIS A 114 -37.17 5.87 19.34
N ALA A 115 -38.31 6.55 19.19
CA ALA A 115 -39.47 6.50 20.04
C ALA A 115 -40.13 5.10 20.04
N GLU A 116 -40.63 4.66 21.20
CA GLU A 116 -42.04 4.32 21.50
C GLU A 116 -42.22 4.05 23.01
#